data_AF-A0A8C2TZG7-F1
#
_entry.id   AF-A0A8C2TZG7-F1
#
_cell.length_a   1.000
_cell.length_b   1.000
_cell.length_c   1.000
_cell.angle_alpha   90.00
_cell.angle_beta   90.00
_cell.angle_gamma   90.00
#
_symmetry.space_group_name_H-M   'P 1'
#
loop_
_entity.id
_entity.type
_entity.pdbx_description
1 polymer ?
#
loop_
_entity_poly.entity_id
_entity_poly.type
_entity_poly.pdbx_seq_one_letter_code
_entity_poly.pdbx_strand_id
1 'polypeptide(L)'
;MLRAAGSAPCLCTRWIPARTPTPTFCPRKRPATSTRSIHNVKPECLDAYNSLTEEVLPKLHSDADYPCDLVGNWNTWYGEQDQAVHLWRFSGGYPALMDCMNKLKQNKEYLDFRKERSRMLLSRRNQLLLEFSFWNEPLPRKGPNIYELRTYKLKPGTMIEWGNNWARAIKYRQENQEAVGGFFSQIGELYVVHHLWAYKDLQSREETRNAAWRKRGWDENVYYTVPLIRTMESRIMIPLKISPLQ
;
A
#
# COMPACT_ATOMS: atom_id res chain seq x y z
N MET A 1 -21.44 -55.88 48.37
CA MET A 1 -20.50 -56.98 48.07
C MET A 1 -20.82 -57.42 46.65
N LEU A 2 -20.00 -57.34 45.60
CA LEU A 2 -18.55 -57.34 45.40
C LEU A 2 -18.15 -56.36 44.27
N ARG A 3 -16.85 -56.26 44.03
CA ARG A 3 -16.07 -55.16 43.41
C ARG A 3 -16.13 -55.06 41.88
N ALA A 4 -15.82 -53.83 41.45
CA ALA A 4 -15.68 -53.34 40.08
C ALA A 4 -14.45 -53.90 39.33
N ALA A 5 -14.61 -54.09 38.01
CA ALA A 5 -13.52 -54.23 37.06
C ALA A 5 -13.01 -52.84 36.64
N GLY A 6 -11.71 -52.64 36.73
CA GLY A 6 -11.05 -51.38 36.41
C GLY A 6 -10.79 -51.18 34.92
N SER A 7 -10.93 -49.94 34.48
CA SER A 7 -10.23 -49.40 33.31
C SER A 7 -9.63 -48.05 33.71
N ALA A 8 -8.30 -47.95 33.61
CA ALA A 8 -7.58 -46.72 33.86
C ALA A 8 -7.79 -45.74 32.68
N PRO A 9 -8.05 -44.44 32.91
CA PRO A 9 -7.95 -43.44 31.85
C PRO A 9 -6.48 -43.10 31.62
N CYS A 10 -6.04 -43.23 30.36
CA CYS A 10 -4.75 -42.73 29.89
C CYS A 10 -4.57 -41.23 30.21
N LEU A 11 -3.57 -40.93 31.04
CA LEU A 11 -3.00 -39.59 31.21
C LEU A 11 -2.24 -39.20 29.93
N CYS A 12 -2.93 -38.62 28.95
CA CYS A 12 -2.26 -37.90 27.86
C CYS A 12 -3.14 -36.83 27.22
N THR A 13 -3.69 -35.92 28.03
CA THR A 13 -4.13 -34.59 27.55
C THR A 13 -3.02 -33.59 27.83
N ARG A 14 -1.96 -33.68 27.01
CA ARG A 14 -0.95 -32.62 26.92
C ARG A 14 -1.67 -31.35 26.45
N TRP A 15 -1.52 -30.31 27.24
CA TRP A 15 -1.86 -28.94 26.93
C TRP A 15 -1.42 -28.57 25.51
N ILE A 16 -2.38 -28.48 24.59
CA ILE A 16 -2.17 -27.78 23.32
C ILE A 16 -2.48 -26.31 23.65
N PRO A 17 -1.49 -25.41 23.77
CA PRO A 17 -1.81 -24.00 23.89
C PRO A 17 -2.58 -23.61 22.64
N ALA A 18 -3.75 -22.99 22.82
CA ALA A 18 -4.53 -22.42 21.73
C ALA A 18 -3.59 -21.56 20.88
N ARG A 19 -3.34 -21.97 19.63
CA ARG A 19 -2.57 -21.15 18.70
C ARG A 19 -3.35 -19.85 18.55
N THR A 20 -2.77 -18.74 19.01
CA THR A 20 -3.21 -17.41 18.62
C THR A 20 -3.37 -17.41 17.10
N PRO A 21 -4.51 -16.97 16.53
CA PRO A 21 -4.72 -17.00 15.09
C PRO A 21 -3.60 -16.17 14.44
N THR A 22 -2.72 -16.85 13.70
CA THR A 22 -1.70 -16.17 12.91
C THR A 22 -2.41 -15.34 11.85
N PRO A 23 -2.11 -14.04 11.71
CA PRO A 23 -2.65 -13.24 10.63
C PRO A 23 -2.27 -13.92 9.30
N THR A 24 -3.27 -14.25 8.49
CA THR A 24 -3.10 -14.88 7.18
C THR A 24 -3.25 -13.85 6.08
N PHE A 25 -2.60 -14.10 4.94
CA PHE A 25 -2.80 -13.31 3.73
C PHE A 25 -4.29 -13.25 3.37
N CYS A 26 -4.88 -12.06 3.46
CA CYS A 26 -6.27 -11.80 3.14
C CYS A 26 -6.44 -10.31 2.84
N PRO A 27 -7.27 -9.92 1.85
CA PRO A 27 -7.70 -8.53 1.71
C PRO A 27 -8.43 -8.03 2.97
N ARG A 28 -8.48 -6.72 3.19
CA ARG A 28 -9.32 -6.13 4.24
C ARG A 28 -10.79 -6.57 4.08
N LYS A 29 -11.48 -6.77 5.21
CA LYS A 29 -12.87 -7.25 5.26
C LYS A 29 -13.88 -6.30 4.60
N ARG A 30 -13.61 -4.99 4.56
CA ARG A 30 -14.40 -4.03 3.76
C ARG A 30 -13.80 -4.00 2.35
N PRO A 31 -14.55 -4.31 1.29
CA PRO A 31 -14.02 -4.39 -0.06
C PRO A 31 -13.78 -2.98 -0.61
N ALA A 32 -12.73 -2.32 -0.13
CA ALA A 32 -12.21 -1.12 -0.76
C ALA A 32 -11.19 -1.53 -1.82
N THR A 33 -11.31 -0.95 -3.01
CA THR A 33 -10.32 -1.11 -4.07
C THR A 33 -9.54 0.18 -4.18
N SER A 34 -8.23 0.09 -4.42
CA SER A 34 -7.38 1.26 -4.62
C SER A 34 -6.82 1.32 -6.03
N THR A 35 -6.65 2.50 -6.60
CA THR A 35 -5.86 2.70 -7.82
C THR A 35 -4.55 3.40 -7.49
N ARG A 36 -3.46 2.90 -8.06
CA ARG A 36 -2.16 3.56 -8.03
C ARG A 36 -1.79 3.98 -9.44
N SER A 37 -1.69 5.29 -9.66
CA SER A 37 -1.27 5.86 -10.92
C SER A 37 0.13 6.45 -10.81
N ILE A 38 1.01 6.10 -11.74
CA ILE A 38 2.28 6.81 -11.98
C ILE A 38 2.14 7.54 -13.30
N HIS A 39 2.38 8.85 -13.27
CA HIS A 39 2.46 9.69 -14.44
C HIS A 39 3.91 10.12 -14.65
N ASN A 40 4.49 9.76 -15.79
CA ASN A 40 5.76 10.29 -16.26
C ASN A 40 5.47 11.64 -16.92
N VAL A 41 5.86 12.72 -16.25
CA VAL A 41 5.65 14.10 -16.70
C VAL A 41 6.86 14.53 -17.53
N LYS A 42 6.64 15.40 -18.51
CA LYS A 42 7.75 16.09 -19.17
C LYS A 42 8.48 16.95 -18.14
N PRO A 43 9.82 16.90 -18.04
CA PRO A 43 10.55 17.63 -17.01
C PRO A 43 10.20 19.12 -16.94
N GLU A 44 10.08 19.77 -18.09
CA GLU A 44 9.73 21.19 -18.23
C GLU A 44 8.29 21.54 -17.83
N CYS A 45 7.44 20.53 -17.61
CA CYS A 45 6.03 20.70 -17.27
C CYS A 45 5.69 20.33 -15.82
N LEU A 46 6.65 19.89 -14.99
CA LEU A 46 6.34 19.33 -13.66
C LEU A 46 5.59 20.32 -12.76
N ASP A 47 6.00 21.59 -12.73
CA ASP A 47 5.35 22.62 -11.92
C ASP A 47 3.93 22.96 -12.42
N ALA A 48 3.75 23.08 -13.73
CA ALA A 48 2.44 23.29 -14.34
C ALA A 48 1.51 22.10 -14.11
N TYR A 49 2.05 20.89 -14.20
CA TYR A 49 1.33 19.65 -13.89
C TYR A 49 0.88 19.63 -12.43
N ASN A 50 1.79 19.93 -11.49
CA ASN A 50 1.48 19.97 -10.06
C ASN A 50 0.37 20.97 -9.78
N SER A 51 0.52 22.22 -10.26
CA SER A 51 -0.47 23.29 -10.09
C SER A 51 -1.86 22.87 -10.58
N LEU A 52 -1.93 22.28 -11.78
CA LEU A 52 -3.18 21.77 -12.34
C LEU A 52 -3.78 20.64 -11.48
N THR A 53 -2.96 19.74 -10.92
CA THR A 53 -3.46 18.71 -10.01
C THR A 53 -3.90 19.26 -8.65
N GLU A 54 -3.20 20.27 -8.12
CA GLU A 54 -3.56 20.93 -6.87
C GLU A 54 -4.91 21.65 -6.95
N GLU A 55 -5.27 22.15 -8.13
CA GLU A 55 -6.57 22.76 -8.36
C GLU A 55 -7.73 21.75 -8.41
N VAL A 56 -7.53 20.61 -9.09
CA VAL A 56 -8.64 19.72 -9.48
C VAL A 56 -8.83 18.53 -8.52
N LEU A 57 -7.74 17.92 -8.04
CA LEU A 57 -7.86 16.70 -7.24
C LEU A 57 -8.56 16.90 -5.88
N PRO A 58 -8.37 18.01 -5.14
CA PRO A 58 -9.10 18.26 -3.90
C PRO A 58 -10.61 18.37 -4.13
N LYS A 59 -11.04 18.99 -5.24
CA LYS A 59 -12.45 19.10 -5.60
C LYS A 59 -13.09 17.72 -5.76
N LEU A 60 -12.41 16.81 -6.47
CA LEU A 60 -12.87 15.43 -6.63
C LEU A 60 -12.88 14.65 -5.31
N HIS A 61 -11.90 14.88 -4.45
CA HIS A 61 -11.81 14.20 -3.15
C HIS A 61 -12.91 14.64 -2.17
N SER A 62 -13.30 15.92 -2.19
CA SER A 62 -14.30 16.47 -1.28
C SER A 62 -15.74 16.36 -1.80
N ASP A 63 -15.92 16.02 -3.07
CA ASP A 63 -17.24 15.92 -3.69
C ASP A 63 -17.89 14.56 -3.37
N ALA A 64 -18.97 14.60 -2.60
CA ALA A 64 -19.72 13.43 -2.16
C ALA A 64 -20.35 12.63 -3.31
N ASP A 65 -20.52 13.22 -4.49
CA ASP A 65 -21.02 12.53 -5.67
C ASP A 65 -20.00 11.53 -6.24
N TYR A 66 -18.71 11.71 -5.93
CA TYR A 66 -17.66 10.78 -6.32
C TYR A 66 -17.30 9.88 -5.14
N PRO A 67 -17.56 8.56 -5.22
CA PRO A 67 -17.23 7.63 -4.14
C PRO A 67 -15.73 7.28 -4.16
N CYS A 68 -14.86 8.28 -4.10
CA CYS A 68 -13.41 8.14 -4.13
C CYS A 68 -12.70 9.04 -3.12
N ASP A 69 -11.67 8.50 -2.49
CA ASP A 69 -10.83 9.20 -1.53
C ASP A 69 -9.43 9.34 -2.12
N LEU A 70 -8.90 10.56 -2.18
CA LEU A 70 -7.48 10.76 -2.45
C LEU A 70 -6.71 10.29 -1.22
N VAL A 71 -5.98 9.19 -1.34
CA VAL A 71 -5.14 8.70 -0.23
C VAL A 71 -3.83 9.45 -0.21
N GLY A 72 -3.24 9.74 -1.37
CA GLY A 72 -2.09 10.63 -1.41
C GLY A 72 -1.59 10.93 -2.81
N ASN A 73 -0.83 12.02 -2.86
CA ASN A 73 -0.24 12.60 -4.06
C ASN A 73 1.21 12.99 -3.75
N TRP A 74 2.14 12.52 -4.57
CA TRP A 74 3.56 12.77 -4.38
C TRP A 74 4.29 12.96 -5.71
N ASN A 75 5.42 13.65 -5.65
CA ASN A 75 6.44 13.61 -6.70
C ASN A 75 7.62 12.75 -6.27
N THR A 76 8.20 12.00 -7.21
CA THR A 76 9.44 11.26 -6.98
C THR A 76 10.60 12.23 -6.78
N TRP A 77 11.34 12.05 -5.69
CA TRP A 77 12.60 12.75 -5.44
C TRP A 77 13.82 11.88 -5.78
N TYR A 78 13.87 10.66 -5.26
CA TYR A 78 14.90 9.66 -5.61
C TYR A 78 14.27 8.42 -6.24
N GLY A 79 14.85 7.99 -7.37
CA GLY A 79 14.31 6.99 -8.27
C GLY A 79 14.18 7.57 -9.69
N GLU A 80 13.18 7.13 -10.45
CA GLU A 80 12.81 7.77 -11.71
C GLU A 80 12.19 9.15 -11.43
N GLN A 81 12.91 10.22 -11.78
CA GLN A 81 12.49 11.60 -11.58
C GLN A 81 11.39 12.02 -12.58
N ASP A 82 10.83 13.22 -12.40
CA ASP A 82 9.73 13.76 -13.21
C ASP A 82 8.48 12.87 -13.18
N GLN A 83 8.26 12.21 -12.05
CA GLN A 83 7.15 11.29 -11.82
C GLN A 83 6.23 11.78 -10.73
N ALA A 84 4.94 11.85 -11.05
CA ALA A 84 3.88 12.04 -10.07
C ALA A 84 3.18 10.71 -9.75
N VAL A 85 3.01 10.42 -8.46
CA VAL A 85 2.37 9.20 -7.95
C VAL A 85 1.08 9.58 -7.24
N HIS A 86 -0.01 8.95 -7.65
CA HIS A 86 -1.36 9.17 -7.10
C HIS A 86 -1.90 7.86 -6.56
N LEU A 87 -2.43 7.88 -5.34
CA LEU A 87 -3.13 6.75 -4.73
C LEU A 87 -4.56 7.18 -4.40
N TRP A 88 -5.54 6.49 -5.00
CA TRP A 88 -6.96 6.70 -4.75
C TRP A 88 -7.58 5.45 -4.17
N ARG A 89 -8.55 5.62 -3.28
CA ARG A 89 -9.35 4.54 -2.69
C ARG A 89 -10.81 4.68 -3.09
N PHE A 90 -11.49 3.56 -3.29
CA PHE A 90 -12.91 3.46 -3.60
C PHE A 90 -13.57 2.52 -2.59
N SER A 91 -14.24 3.10 -1.58
CA SER A 91 -14.73 2.38 -0.40
C SER A 91 -15.85 1.37 -0.69
N GLY A 92 -16.52 1.47 -1.85
CA GLY A 92 -17.51 0.49 -2.33
C GLY A 92 -16.96 -0.50 -3.36
N GLY A 93 -15.64 -0.66 -3.47
CA GLY A 93 -14.99 -1.65 -4.33
C GLY A 93 -15.18 -1.38 -5.82
N TYR A 94 -15.33 -2.44 -6.62
CA TYR A 94 -15.53 -2.34 -8.07
C TYR A 94 -16.77 -1.51 -8.47
N PRO A 95 -17.95 -1.66 -7.84
CA PRO A 95 -19.11 -0.81 -8.15
C PRO A 95 -18.83 0.69 -7.96
N ALA A 96 -18.25 1.08 -6.82
CA ALA A 96 -17.90 2.48 -6.56
C ALA A 96 -16.86 3.02 -7.55
N LEU A 97 -15.83 2.21 -7.87
CA LEU A 97 -14.86 2.56 -8.90
C LEU A 97 -15.55 2.80 -10.26
N MET A 98 -16.42 1.89 -10.68
CA MET A 98 -17.11 1.99 -11.97
C MET A 98 -18.06 3.18 -12.04
N ASP A 99 -18.81 3.43 -10.96
CA ASP A 99 -19.68 4.61 -10.83
C ASP A 99 -18.88 5.91 -10.93
N CYS A 100 -17.82 6.04 -10.12
CA CYS A 100 -16.91 7.19 -10.17
C CYS A 100 -16.34 7.40 -11.58
N MET A 101 -15.83 6.34 -12.22
CA MET A 101 -15.27 6.43 -13.57
C MET A 101 -16.31 6.79 -14.63
N ASN A 102 -17.56 6.39 -14.47
CA ASN A 102 -18.65 6.76 -15.38
C ASN A 102 -19.08 8.22 -15.20
N LYS A 103 -19.21 8.70 -13.96
CA LYS A 103 -19.47 10.11 -13.65
C LYS A 103 -18.36 11.01 -14.19
N LEU A 104 -17.10 10.63 -13.98
CA LEU A 104 -15.93 11.36 -14.48
C LEU A 104 -15.90 11.47 -16.02
N LYS A 105 -16.51 10.53 -16.77
CA LYS A 105 -16.61 10.64 -18.24
C LYS A 105 -17.58 11.73 -18.69
N GLN A 106 -18.50 12.16 -17.83
CA GLN A 106 -19.50 13.17 -18.12
C GLN A 106 -19.15 14.54 -17.52
N ASN A 107 -18.23 14.59 -16.56
CA ASN A 107 -17.77 15.82 -15.94
C ASN A 107 -16.87 16.64 -16.89
N LYS A 108 -17.37 17.78 -17.35
CA LYS A 108 -16.66 18.67 -18.28
C LYS A 108 -15.34 19.22 -17.70
N GLU A 109 -15.33 19.67 -16.46
CA GLU A 109 -14.11 20.19 -15.79
C GLU A 109 -13.03 19.11 -15.71
N TYR A 110 -13.41 17.88 -15.37
CA TYR A 110 -12.47 16.76 -15.35
C TYR A 110 -11.97 16.37 -16.74
N LEU A 111 -12.82 16.44 -17.77
CA LEU A 111 -12.42 16.17 -19.15
C LEU A 111 -11.40 17.21 -19.65
N ASP A 112 -11.62 18.49 -19.34
CA ASP A 112 -10.70 19.59 -19.66
C ASP A 112 -9.37 19.42 -18.91
N PHE A 113 -9.43 19.14 -17.60
CA PHE A 113 -8.26 18.76 -16.80
C PHE A 113 -7.49 17.60 -17.43
N ARG A 114 -8.19 16.52 -17.81
CA ARG A 114 -7.57 15.34 -18.40
C ARG A 114 -6.90 15.66 -19.73
N LYS A 115 -7.49 16.54 -20.54
CA LYS A 115 -6.94 16.99 -21.83
C LYS A 115 -5.66 17.80 -21.63
N GLU A 116 -5.69 18.82 -20.76
CA GLU A 116 -4.53 19.65 -20.47
C GLU A 116 -3.41 18.85 -19.82
N ARG A 117 -3.73 18.04 -18.80
CA ARG A 117 -2.79 17.10 -18.18
C ARG A 117 -2.10 16.22 -19.22
N SER A 118 -2.83 15.70 -20.21
CA SER A 118 -2.25 14.76 -21.18
C SER A 118 -1.20 15.40 -22.11
N ARG A 119 -1.21 16.74 -22.30
CA ARG A 119 -0.17 17.45 -23.05
C ARG A 119 1.19 17.50 -22.33
N MET A 120 1.17 17.36 -21.01
CA MET A 120 2.32 17.44 -20.13
C MET A 120 2.96 16.07 -19.84
N LEU A 121 2.41 14.97 -20.36
CA LEU A 121 2.84 13.61 -20.00
C LEU A 121 3.63 12.94 -21.11
N LEU A 122 4.67 12.21 -20.72
CA LEU A 122 5.39 11.26 -21.55
C LEU A 122 4.68 9.91 -21.58
N SER A 123 4.24 9.42 -20.40
CA SER A 123 3.48 8.18 -20.29
C SER A 123 2.73 8.07 -18.96
N ARG A 124 1.82 7.10 -18.86
CA ARG A 124 1.07 6.81 -17.63
C ARG A 124 0.98 5.31 -17.40
N ARG A 125 1.01 4.90 -16.14
CA ARG A 125 0.69 3.54 -15.71
C ARG A 125 -0.34 3.62 -14.60
N ASN A 126 -1.40 2.82 -14.70
CA ASN A 126 -2.41 2.70 -13.67
C ASN A 126 -2.54 1.24 -13.27
N GLN A 127 -2.65 0.97 -11.97
CA GLN A 127 -2.81 -0.37 -11.42
C GLN A 127 -3.93 -0.37 -10.40
N LEU A 128 -4.69 -1.46 -10.42
CA LEU A 128 -5.75 -1.69 -9.44
C LEU A 128 -5.22 -2.62 -8.35
N LEU A 129 -5.39 -2.20 -7.11
CA LEU A 129 -4.78 -2.79 -5.93
C LEU A 129 -5.83 -3.16 -4.89
N LEU A 130 -5.53 -4.18 -4.11
CA LEU A 130 -6.18 -4.47 -2.84
C LEU A 130 -5.22 -4.22 -1.68
N GLU A 131 -5.77 -3.87 -0.53
CA GLU A 131 -5.02 -3.63 0.70
C GLU A 131 -4.85 -4.92 1.50
N PHE A 132 -3.65 -5.13 2.06
CA PHE A 132 -3.41 -6.19 3.03
C PHE A 132 -4.16 -5.90 4.33
N SER A 133 -4.91 -6.90 4.83
CA SER A 133 -5.64 -6.80 6.09
C SER A 133 -4.77 -6.62 7.33
N PHE A 134 -3.52 -7.08 7.28
CA PHE A 134 -2.57 -7.04 8.39
C PHE A 134 -1.69 -5.77 8.40
N TRP A 135 -1.88 -4.86 7.44
CA TRP A 135 -1.12 -3.60 7.37
C TRP A 135 -1.84 -2.45 8.08
N ASN A 136 -1.11 -1.39 8.39
CA ASN A 136 -1.71 -0.13 8.87
C ASN A 136 -2.64 0.49 7.82
N GLU A 137 -3.62 1.25 8.30
CA GLU A 137 -4.42 2.11 7.42
C GLU A 137 -3.62 3.39 7.09
N PRO A 138 -3.67 3.85 5.82
CA PRO A 138 -3.09 5.12 5.42
C PRO A 138 -3.96 6.26 5.98
N LEU A 139 -3.65 6.67 7.21
CA LEU A 139 -4.26 7.80 7.90
C LEU A 139 -3.32 9.03 7.85
N PRO A 140 -3.88 10.26 7.90
CA PRO A 140 -3.10 11.49 7.98
C PRO A 140 -2.07 11.46 9.11
N ARG A 141 -0.91 12.09 8.89
CA ARG A 141 0.26 12.01 9.78
C ARG A 141 0.84 13.39 10.00
N LYS A 142 1.15 13.72 11.26
CA LYS A 142 1.89 14.96 11.58
C LYS A 142 3.19 15.00 10.78
N GLY A 143 3.40 16.06 10.01
CA GLY A 143 4.51 16.21 9.07
C GLY A 143 4.90 17.66 8.84
N PRO A 144 6.07 17.91 8.24
CA PRO A 144 6.48 17.30 6.97
C PRO A 144 7.04 15.88 7.09
N ASN A 145 6.70 15.03 6.11
CA ASN A 145 7.18 13.65 5.97
C ASN A 145 7.65 13.40 4.53
N ILE A 146 8.65 12.54 4.36
CA ILE A 146 8.99 11.89 3.09
C ILE A 146 8.38 10.49 3.05
N TYR A 147 8.07 10.01 1.85
CA TYR A 147 7.45 8.69 1.66
C TYR A 147 8.37 7.79 0.85
N GLU A 148 8.44 6.51 1.22
CA GLU A 148 9.12 5.48 0.44
C GLU A 148 8.08 4.51 -0.12
N LEU A 149 7.92 4.48 -1.44
CA LEU A 149 7.16 3.44 -2.12
C LEU A 149 8.12 2.35 -2.58
N ARG A 150 8.03 1.18 -1.93
CA ARG A 150 8.78 -0.01 -2.33
C ARG A 150 7.87 -0.94 -3.13
N THR A 151 8.29 -1.28 -4.33
CA THR A 151 7.58 -2.21 -5.23
C THR A 151 8.39 -3.48 -5.37
N TYR A 152 7.75 -4.63 -5.20
CA TYR A 152 8.37 -5.94 -5.38
C TYR A 152 7.59 -6.74 -6.41
N LYS A 153 8.28 -7.19 -7.46
CA LYS A 153 7.72 -8.15 -8.41
C LYS A 153 8.07 -9.54 -7.91
N LEU A 154 7.06 -10.31 -7.53
CA LEU A 154 7.23 -11.65 -6.98
C LEU A 154 7.33 -12.70 -8.10
N LYS A 155 7.87 -13.87 -7.76
CA LYS A 155 7.78 -15.05 -8.61
C LYS A 155 6.29 -15.46 -8.70
N PRO A 156 5.76 -15.79 -9.89
CA PRO A 156 4.40 -16.29 -10.04
C PRO A 156 4.12 -17.45 -9.07
N GLY A 157 2.94 -17.45 -8.46
CA GLY A 157 2.52 -18.45 -7.45
C GLY A 157 3.00 -18.19 -6.02
N THR A 158 3.94 -17.26 -5.77
CA THR A 158 4.53 -17.07 -4.43
C THR A 158 3.89 -15.97 -3.58
N MET A 159 2.85 -15.29 -4.10
CA MET A 159 2.23 -14.14 -3.41
C MET A 159 1.66 -14.50 -2.03
N ILE A 160 1.01 -15.66 -1.90
CA ILE A 160 0.41 -16.12 -0.64
C ILE A 160 1.51 -16.45 0.38
N GLU A 161 2.56 -17.16 -0.05
CA GLU A 161 3.70 -17.50 0.80
C GLU A 161 4.43 -16.24 1.30
N TRP A 162 4.75 -15.33 0.38
CA TRP A 162 5.37 -14.05 0.70
C TRP A 162 4.50 -13.24 1.66
N GLY A 163 3.19 -13.18 1.40
CA GLY A 163 2.21 -12.48 2.21
C GLY A 163 2.10 -13.03 3.64
N ASN A 164 2.10 -14.36 3.80
CA ASN A 164 2.04 -15.01 5.12
C ASN A 164 3.30 -14.73 5.95
N ASN A 165 4.47 -14.63 5.32
CA ASN A 165 5.69 -14.21 6.01
C ASN A 165 5.58 -12.75 6.49
N TRP A 166 5.15 -11.85 5.61
CA TRP A 166 4.95 -10.44 5.96
C TRP A 166 3.87 -10.21 7.02
N ALA A 167 2.80 -11.00 7.02
CA ALA A 167 1.74 -10.92 8.01
C ALA A 167 2.25 -11.15 9.46
N ARG A 168 3.34 -11.91 9.62
CA ARG A 168 4.03 -12.09 10.91
C ARG A 168 5.09 -11.03 11.17
N ALA A 169 5.77 -10.55 10.13
CA ALA A 169 6.93 -9.68 10.27
C ALA A 169 6.61 -8.19 10.30
N ILE A 170 5.44 -7.76 9.82
CA ILE A 170 5.07 -6.35 9.76
C ILE A 170 5.08 -5.68 11.15
N LYS A 171 4.80 -6.44 12.21
CA LYS A 171 4.85 -5.98 13.61
C LYS A 171 6.20 -5.37 13.98
N TYR A 172 7.31 -5.90 13.44
CA TYR A 172 8.65 -5.38 13.68
C TYR A 172 8.85 -3.97 13.09
N ARG A 173 7.96 -3.56 12.18
CA ARG A 173 7.98 -2.30 11.44
C ARG A 173 6.73 -1.44 11.65
N GLN A 174 5.96 -1.72 12.69
CA GLN A 174 4.81 -0.91 13.09
C GLN A 174 5.12 -0.04 14.31
N GLU A 175 6.07 -0.44 15.14
CA GLU A 175 6.44 0.26 16.39
C GLU A 175 6.95 1.69 16.16
N ASN A 176 7.67 1.97 15.07
CA ASN A 176 8.14 3.32 14.75
C ASN A 176 7.12 4.10 13.91
N GLN A 177 5.89 3.59 13.79
CA GLN A 177 4.80 4.13 12.99
C GLN A 177 5.15 4.33 11.50
N GLU A 178 6.21 3.71 10.97
CA GLU A 178 6.65 3.96 9.59
C GLU A 178 5.74 3.30 8.54
N ALA A 179 4.99 2.26 8.92
CA ALA A 179 4.08 1.53 8.03
C ALA A 179 2.83 2.37 7.70
N VAL A 180 2.69 2.82 6.44
CA VAL A 180 1.53 3.60 5.97
C VAL A 180 0.48 2.70 5.35
N GLY A 181 0.88 1.86 4.39
CA GLY A 181 -0.04 1.01 3.64
C GLY A 181 0.68 -0.11 2.91
N GLY A 182 0.00 -1.25 2.74
CA GLY A 182 0.51 -2.42 2.05
C GLY A 182 -0.53 -2.91 1.05
N PHE A 183 -0.11 -3.11 -0.18
CA PHE A 183 -1.01 -3.34 -1.31
C PHE A 183 -0.51 -4.47 -2.21
N PHE A 184 -1.42 -5.13 -2.91
CA PHE A 184 -1.10 -6.12 -3.94
C PHE A 184 -1.95 -5.93 -5.19
N SER A 185 -1.35 -6.19 -6.35
CA SER A 185 -1.97 -6.02 -7.67
C SER A 185 -3.13 -6.99 -7.89
N GLN A 186 -4.28 -6.46 -8.34
CA GLN A 186 -5.38 -7.23 -8.93
C GLN A 186 -5.44 -7.09 -10.45
N ILE A 187 -5.25 -5.87 -10.97
CA ILE A 187 -5.30 -5.57 -12.40
C ILE A 187 -4.11 -4.70 -12.78
N GLY A 188 -3.51 -4.99 -13.94
CA GLY A 188 -2.27 -4.40 -14.41
C GLY A 188 -1.13 -5.42 -14.37
N GLU A 189 0.02 -5.04 -13.82
CA GLU A 189 1.12 -5.99 -13.64
C GLU A 189 0.81 -6.89 -12.42
N LEU A 190 0.69 -8.20 -12.67
CA LEU A 190 0.33 -9.18 -11.63
C LEU A 190 1.55 -9.62 -10.83
N TYR A 191 1.28 -10.25 -9.67
CA TYR A 191 2.31 -10.67 -8.72
C TYR A 191 3.18 -9.52 -8.21
N VAL A 192 2.62 -8.30 -8.15
CA VAL A 192 3.31 -7.12 -7.64
C VAL A 192 2.71 -6.73 -6.29
N VAL A 193 3.60 -6.41 -5.35
CA VAL A 193 3.24 -5.92 -4.03
C VAL A 193 3.92 -4.57 -3.78
N HIS A 194 3.20 -3.66 -3.12
CA HIS A 194 3.66 -2.32 -2.83
C HIS A 194 3.61 -2.07 -1.33
N HIS A 195 4.70 -1.56 -0.78
CA HIS A 195 4.75 -1.06 0.59
C HIS A 195 4.95 0.45 0.55
N LEU A 196 4.06 1.17 1.20
CA LEU A 196 4.16 2.60 1.43
C LEU A 196 4.64 2.83 2.87
N TRP A 197 5.77 3.52 3.01
CA TRP A 197 6.36 3.91 4.27
C TRP A 197 6.44 5.42 4.38
N ALA A 198 6.40 5.96 5.60
CA ALA A 198 6.60 7.37 5.89
C ALA A 198 7.73 7.55 6.90
N TYR A 199 8.56 8.55 6.68
CA TYR A 199 9.65 8.94 7.57
C TYR A 199 9.72 10.47 7.64
N LYS A 200 10.30 11.01 8.71
CA LYS A 200 10.53 12.44 8.84
C LYS A 200 11.50 12.95 7.76
N ASP A 201 12.57 12.19 7.53
CA ASP A 201 13.70 12.53 6.65
C ASP A 201 14.50 11.25 6.29
N LEU A 202 15.57 11.40 5.49
CA LEU A 202 16.40 10.26 5.08
C LEU A 202 17.19 9.63 6.23
N GLN A 203 17.56 10.44 7.23
CA GLN A 203 18.31 9.99 8.41
C GLN A 203 17.45 9.07 9.28
N SER A 204 16.24 9.52 9.63
CA SER A 204 15.25 8.72 10.37
C SER A 204 14.84 7.46 9.60
N ARG A 205 14.81 7.51 8.26
CA ARG A 205 14.62 6.32 7.42
C ARG A 205 15.76 5.31 7.62
N GLU A 206 17.00 5.76 7.57
CA GLU A 206 18.17 4.90 7.77
C GLU A 206 18.16 4.27 9.16
N GLU A 207 18.00 5.09 10.21
CA GLU A 207 17.95 4.65 11.61
C GLU A 207 16.84 3.64 11.85
N THR A 208 15.63 3.91 11.35
CA THR A 208 14.46 3.01 11.48
C THR A 208 14.73 1.66 10.81
N ARG A 209 15.34 1.65 9.62
CA ARG A 209 15.65 0.42 8.90
C ARG A 209 16.76 -0.38 9.57
N ASN A 210 17.78 0.29 10.08
CA ASN A 210 18.89 -0.34 10.82
C ASN A 210 18.41 -0.89 12.16
N ALA A 211 17.50 -0.19 12.84
CA ALA A 211 16.89 -0.67 14.07
C ALA A 211 16.08 -1.96 13.87
N ALA A 212 15.41 -2.13 12.72
CA ALA A 212 14.67 -3.36 12.41
C ALA A 212 15.56 -4.60 12.38
N TRP A 213 16.82 -4.49 11.92
CA TRP A 213 17.78 -5.59 11.93
C TRP A 213 18.20 -6.06 13.33
N ARG A 214 17.99 -5.24 14.36
CA ARG A 214 18.25 -5.63 15.75
C ARG A 214 17.10 -6.43 16.36
N LYS A 215 15.95 -6.54 15.67
CA LYS A 215 14.77 -7.26 16.15
C LYS A 215 14.85 -8.73 15.75
N ARG A 216 14.81 -9.62 16.74
CA ARG A 216 14.85 -11.08 16.54
C ARG A 216 13.72 -11.53 15.62
N GLY A 217 14.07 -12.28 14.56
CA GLY A 217 13.11 -12.82 13.58
C GLY A 217 12.86 -11.93 12.37
N TRP A 218 13.42 -10.71 12.33
CA TRP A 218 13.42 -9.90 11.10
C TRP A 218 14.30 -10.53 10.02
N ASP A 219 15.47 -11.01 10.41
CA ASP A 219 16.43 -11.73 9.58
C ASP A 219 15.82 -12.99 8.96
N GLU A 220 15.10 -13.80 9.75
CA GLU A 220 14.36 -14.97 9.25
C GLU A 220 13.32 -14.57 8.19
N ASN A 221 12.56 -13.49 8.42
CA ASN A 221 11.60 -13.01 7.43
C ASN A 221 12.30 -12.58 6.13
N VAL A 222 13.44 -11.91 6.21
CA VAL A 222 14.23 -11.54 5.02
C VAL A 222 14.71 -12.80 4.28
N TYR A 223 15.22 -13.80 5.01
CA TYR A 223 15.67 -15.07 4.46
C TYR A 223 14.58 -15.79 3.66
N TYR A 224 13.34 -15.83 4.17
CA TYR A 224 12.22 -16.49 3.48
C TYR A 224 11.58 -15.64 2.38
N THR A 225 11.60 -14.31 2.47
CA THR A 225 10.88 -13.45 1.51
C THR A 225 11.73 -13.01 0.32
N VAL A 226 13.04 -12.79 0.49
CA VAL A 226 13.92 -12.32 -0.60
C VAL A 226 14.00 -13.29 -1.77
N PRO A 227 14.15 -14.62 -1.57
CA PRO A 227 14.18 -15.58 -2.67
C PRO A 227 12.89 -15.63 -3.51
N LEU A 228 11.77 -15.12 -2.99
CA LEU A 228 10.48 -15.08 -3.70
C LEU A 228 10.35 -13.86 -4.63
N ILE A 229 11.29 -12.91 -4.56
CA ILE A 229 11.27 -11.65 -5.31
C ILE A 229 12.11 -11.80 -6.59
N ARG A 230 11.58 -11.34 -7.72
CA ARG A 230 12.31 -11.21 -8.99
C ARG A 230 13.03 -9.89 -9.11
N THR A 231 12.34 -8.79 -8.80
CA THR A 231 12.91 -7.43 -8.82
C THR A 231 12.31 -6.60 -7.69
N MET A 232 13.08 -5.65 -7.20
CA MET A 232 12.65 -4.69 -6.20
C MET A 232 13.04 -3.28 -6.62
N GLU A 233 12.14 -2.34 -6.39
CA GLU A 233 12.32 -0.92 -6.68
C GLU A 233 11.95 -0.13 -5.44
N SER A 234 12.73 0.91 -5.14
CA SER A 234 12.46 1.83 -4.04
C SER A 234 12.44 3.24 -4.59
N ARG A 235 11.41 4.00 -4.21
CA ARG A 235 11.21 5.39 -4.63
C ARG A 235 10.99 6.27 -3.42
N ILE A 236 11.81 7.29 -3.24
CA ILE A 236 11.58 8.33 -2.23
C ILE A 236 10.74 9.42 -2.89
N MET A 237 9.67 9.82 -2.22
CA MET A 237 8.67 10.71 -2.75
C MET A 237 8.40 11.84 -1.76
N ILE A 238 8.19 13.04 -2.29
CA ILE A 238 7.80 14.23 -1.54
C ILE A 238 6.31 14.48 -1.82
N PRO A 239 5.47 14.55 -0.78
CA PRO A 239 4.04 14.82 -0.95
C PRO A 239 3.81 16.24 -1.48
N LEU A 240 2.78 16.41 -2.32
CA LEU A 240 2.26 17.74 -2.63
C LEU A 240 1.44 18.29 -1.45
N LYS A 241 1.20 19.61 -1.43
CA LYS A 241 0.44 20.28 -0.36
C LYS A 241 -0.98 19.73 -0.20
N ILE A 242 -1.55 19.25 -1.30
CA ILE A 242 -2.89 18.65 -1.34
C ILE A 242 -2.95 17.20 -0.87
N SER A 243 -1.80 16.57 -0.57
CA SER A 243 -1.73 15.15 -0.24
C SER A 243 -2.31 14.90 1.15
N PRO A 244 -3.41 14.13 1.30
CA PRO A 244 -4.09 14.00 2.59
C PRO A 244 -3.30 13.26 3.67
N LEU A 245 -2.15 12.69 3.33
CA LEU A 245 -1.28 12.00 4.29
C LEU A 245 -0.32 12.95 5.04
N GLN A 246 -0.39 14.27 4.83
CA GLN A 246 0.40 15.28 5.55
C GLN A 246 -0.29 15.88 6.79
#